data_AF-A0A2V7LA41-F1
#
_entry.id   AF-A0A2V7LA41-F1
#
_cell.length_a   1.000
_cell.length_b   1.000
_cell.length_c   1.000
_cell.angle_alpha   90.00
_cell.angle_beta   90.00
_cell.angle_gamma   90.00
#
_symmetry.space_group_name_H-M   'P 1'
#
loop_
_entity.id
_entity.type
_entity.pdbx_description
1 polymer ?
#
loop_
_entity_poly.entity_id
_entity_poly.type
_entity_poly.pdbx_seq_one_letter_code
_entity_poly.pdbx_strand_id
1 'polypeptide(L)'
;YLARSRWERFKYRVYRHPAVLFGVGAVLHFFVRHRLPTIVPREWTRERRSIFWTNVGLAVAIALMGTLVGFREFALVQLPVTLLSTSLGVWLFYVQHQFEPTYWEHDERWAYDAAALQGSSYYHLPKLLQWATGNIGLHHIHHLHPRIPNYRLQRALDEHAELRQVPTLTLWESFRCVRLTLWDERARKLVPFAAVRKAEA
;
A
#
# COMPACT_ATOMS: atom_id res chain seq x y z
N TYR A 1 -4.11 3.27 -21.25
CA TYR A 1 -4.58 4.66 -21.02
C TYR A 1 -4.95 5.39 -22.32
N LEU A 2 -4.06 5.43 -23.31
CA LEU A 2 -4.31 6.10 -24.60
C LEU A 2 -5.49 5.54 -25.40
N ALA A 3 -5.79 4.24 -25.31
CA ALA A 3 -6.97 3.68 -26.00
C ALA A 3 -8.33 4.05 -25.37
N ARG A 4 -8.36 4.76 -24.23
CA ARG A 4 -9.59 5.07 -23.48
C ARG A 4 -10.18 6.42 -23.89
N SER A 5 -11.50 6.56 -23.75
CA SER A 5 -12.22 7.82 -23.97
C SER A 5 -11.77 8.93 -23.02
N ARG A 6 -12.05 10.20 -23.37
CA ARG A 6 -11.68 11.36 -22.53
C ARG A 6 -12.25 11.25 -21.10
N TRP A 7 -13.48 10.74 -20.97
CA TRP A 7 -14.15 10.55 -19.68
C TRP A 7 -13.50 9.44 -18.84
N GLU A 8 -13.14 8.31 -19.44
CA GLU A 8 -12.42 7.24 -18.75
C GLU A 8 -11.02 7.67 -18.31
N ARG A 9 -10.29 8.42 -19.16
CA ARG A 9 -9.00 9.00 -18.81
C ARG A 9 -9.13 9.98 -17.64
N PHE A 10 -10.19 10.80 -17.60
CA PHE A 10 -10.48 11.70 -16.48
C PHE A 10 -10.74 10.92 -15.19
N LYS A 11 -11.64 9.92 -15.20
CA LYS A 11 -11.91 9.05 -14.05
C LYS A 11 -10.63 8.42 -13.51
N TYR A 12 -9.76 7.93 -14.40
CA TYR A 12 -8.49 7.34 -14.02
C TYR A 12 -7.55 8.36 -13.35
N ARG A 13 -7.49 9.60 -13.84
CA ARG A 13 -6.71 10.67 -13.20
C ARG A 13 -7.22 11.03 -11.81
N VAL A 14 -8.55 11.12 -11.65
CA VAL A 14 -9.17 11.34 -10.33
C VAL A 14 -8.83 10.19 -9.39
N TYR A 15 -9.01 8.95 -9.84
CA TYR A 15 -8.64 7.75 -9.07
C TYR A 15 -7.16 7.74 -8.66
N ARG A 16 -6.24 8.13 -9.56
CA ARG A 16 -4.79 8.20 -9.29
C ARG A 16 -4.36 9.46 -8.55
N HIS A 17 -5.27 10.38 -8.22
CA HIS A 17 -4.91 11.61 -7.52
C HIS A 17 -4.54 11.29 -6.05
N PRO A 18 -3.48 11.87 -5.47
CA PRO A 18 -3.00 11.50 -4.13
C PRO A 18 -4.04 11.72 -3.04
N ALA A 19 -4.79 12.82 -3.09
CA ALA A 19 -5.88 13.08 -2.14
C ALA A 19 -7.02 12.05 -2.23
N VAL A 20 -7.22 11.45 -3.42
CA VAL A 20 -8.21 10.39 -3.61
C VAL A 20 -7.65 9.06 -3.14
N LEU A 21 -6.42 8.68 -3.50
CA LEU A 21 -5.81 7.41 -3.06
C LEU A 21 -5.62 7.36 -1.55
N PHE A 22 -4.93 8.35 -0.98
CA PHE A 22 -4.51 8.35 0.42
C PHE A 22 -5.55 8.96 1.36
N GLY A 23 -6.48 9.77 0.85
CA GLY A 23 -7.60 10.30 1.62
C GLY A 23 -8.83 9.44 1.46
N VAL A 24 -9.62 9.73 0.42
CA VAL A 24 -10.94 9.09 0.21
C VAL A 24 -10.85 7.56 0.13
N GLY A 25 -9.93 7.04 -0.68
CA GLY A 25 -9.73 5.62 -0.92
C GLY A 25 -9.30 4.87 0.34
N ALA A 26 -8.32 5.42 1.07
CA ALA A 26 -7.89 4.86 2.35
C ALA A 26 -9.07 4.79 3.35
N VAL A 27 -9.83 5.87 3.52
CA VAL A 27 -10.97 5.91 4.43
C VAL A 27 -12.03 4.89 4.02
N LEU A 28 -12.46 4.90 2.76
CA LEU A 28 -13.47 3.96 2.27
C LEU A 28 -13.03 2.50 2.43
N HIS A 29 -11.75 2.20 2.22
CA HIS A 29 -11.23 0.85 2.41
C HIS A 29 -11.37 0.38 3.85
N PHE A 30 -10.89 1.15 4.82
CA PHE A 30 -10.80 0.69 6.20
C PHE A 30 -12.10 0.85 7.00
N PHE A 31 -12.85 1.92 6.75
CA PHE A 31 -14.12 2.20 7.44
C PHE A 31 -15.30 1.45 6.84
N VAL A 32 -15.27 1.14 5.54
CA VAL A 32 -16.41 0.51 4.85
C VAL A 32 -16.02 -0.84 4.29
N ARG A 33 -15.13 -0.89 3.28
CA ARG A 33 -14.85 -2.10 2.51
C ARG A 33 -14.40 -3.26 3.42
N HIS A 34 -13.48 -3.03 4.34
CA HIS A 34 -12.95 -4.04 5.27
C HIS A 34 -13.93 -4.45 6.37
N ARG A 35 -15.05 -3.74 6.53
CA ARG A 35 -16.14 -4.15 7.44
C ARG A 35 -17.13 -5.10 6.77
N LEU A 36 -17.10 -5.22 5.44
CA LEU A 36 -18.07 -6.02 4.68
C LEU A 36 -17.48 -7.39 4.34
N PRO A 37 -18.22 -8.50 4.56
CA PRO A 37 -17.75 -9.86 4.24
C PRO A 37 -17.75 -10.15 2.72
N THR A 38 -17.92 -9.13 1.88
CA THR A 38 -17.87 -9.20 0.42
C THR A 38 -16.45 -8.94 -0.13
N ILE A 39 -15.45 -8.75 0.73
CA ILE A 39 -14.04 -8.70 0.33
C ILE A 39 -13.43 -10.09 0.09
N VAL A 40 -14.11 -11.14 0.57
CA VAL A 40 -13.69 -12.54 0.44
C VAL A 40 -14.79 -13.37 -0.22
N PRO A 41 -14.45 -14.52 -0.85
CA PRO A 41 -15.42 -15.45 -1.41
C PRO A 41 -16.46 -15.91 -0.37
N ARG A 42 -17.67 -16.27 -0.83
CA ARG A 42 -18.80 -16.60 0.07
C ARG A 42 -18.55 -17.88 0.87
N GLU A 43 -17.83 -18.80 0.27
CA GLU A 43 -17.41 -20.11 0.76
C GLU A 43 -16.33 -20.03 1.86
N TRP A 44 -15.60 -18.90 1.97
CA TRP A 44 -14.57 -18.66 2.99
C TRP A 44 -15.20 -18.28 4.33
N THR A 45 -15.94 -19.23 4.92
CA THR A 45 -16.78 -18.99 6.11
C THR A 45 -15.98 -18.54 7.33
N ARG A 46 -14.75 -19.04 7.51
CA ARG A 46 -13.87 -18.66 8.62
C ARG A 46 -13.46 -17.19 8.54
N GLU A 47 -13.07 -16.73 7.35
CA GLU A 47 -12.63 -15.37 7.07
C GLU A 47 -13.79 -14.39 7.20
N ARG A 48 -14.98 -14.77 6.72
CA ARG A 48 -16.21 -13.99 6.89
C ARG A 48 -16.61 -13.87 8.36
N ARG A 49 -16.50 -14.95 9.14
CA ARG A 49 -16.70 -14.93 10.60
C ARG A 49 -15.65 -14.06 11.29
N SER A 50 -14.40 -14.07 10.85
CA SER A 50 -13.35 -13.20 11.39
C SER A 50 -13.67 -11.72 11.17
N ILE A 51 -14.17 -11.33 9.99
CA ILE A 51 -14.64 -9.96 9.72
C ILE A 51 -15.80 -9.60 10.66
N PHE A 52 -16.79 -10.49 10.80
CA PHE A 52 -17.93 -10.27 11.69
C PHE A 52 -17.48 -10.06 13.15
N TRP A 53 -16.66 -10.96 13.70
CA TRP A 53 -16.19 -10.85 15.07
C TRP A 53 -15.30 -9.63 15.31
N THR A 54 -14.48 -9.24 14.32
CA THR A 54 -13.74 -7.98 14.36
C THR A 54 -14.68 -6.78 14.45
N ASN A 55 -15.78 -6.78 13.69
CA ASN A 55 -16.77 -5.70 13.75
C ASN A 55 -17.50 -5.65 15.10
N VAL A 56 -17.86 -6.82 15.66
CA VAL A 56 -18.43 -6.91 17.01
C VAL A 56 -17.45 -6.36 18.05
N GLY A 57 -16.19 -6.79 18.01
CA GLY A 57 -15.15 -6.30 18.91
C GLY A 57 -14.95 -4.78 18.80
N LEU A 58 -14.97 -4.25 17.57
CA LEU A 58 -14.90 -2.80 17.34
C LEU A 58 -16.11 -2.07 17.93
N ALA A 59 -17.32 -2.58 17.72
CA ALA A 59 -18.53 -1.99 18.29
C ALA A 59 -18.50 -1.98 19.82
N VAL A 60 -18.06 -3.07 20.43
CA VAL A 60 -17.87 -3.18 21.89
C VAL A 60 -16.81 -2.19 22.37
N ALA A 61 -15.66 -2.09 21.70
CA ALA A 61 -14.61 -1.15 22.07
C ALA A 61 -15.07 0.31 21.96
N ILE A 62 -15.80 0.67 20.90
CA ILE A 62 -16.37 2.01 20.71
C ILE A 62 -17.42 2.30 21.79
N ALA A 63 -18.31 1.35 22.10
CA ALA A 63 -19.32 1.53 23.14
C ALA A 63 -18.69 1.69 24.53
N LEU A 64 -17.71 0.84 24.86
CA LEU A 64 -16.98 0.89 26.12
C LEU A 64 -16.21 2.20 26.29
N MET A 65 -15.44 2.60 25.28
CA MET A 65 -14.70 3.88 25.35
C MET A 65 -15.66 5.06 25.36
N GLY A 66 -16.73 5.02 24.56
CA GLY A 66 -17.76 6.05 24.53
C GLY A 66 -18.46 6.24 25.87
N THR A 67 -18.67 5.17 26.66
CA THR A 67 -19.25 5.26 28.00
C THR A 67 -18.23 5.70 29.06
N LEU A 68 -16.97 5.27 28.95
CA LEU A 68 -15.92 5.61 29.92
C LEU A 68 -15.41 7.06 29.80
N VAL A 69 -15.20 7.55 28.57
CA VAL A 69 -14.60 8.88 28.31
C VAL A 69 -15.54 9.86 27.62
N GLY A 70 -16.70 9.40 27.15
CA GLY A 70 -17.65 10.19 26.35
C GLY A 70 -17.45 9.99 24.85
N PHE A 71 -18.54 9.75 24.11
CA PHE A 71 -18.51 9.50 22.67
C PHE A 71 -17.89 10.63 21.85
N ARG A 72 -18.15 11.89 22.24
CA ARG A 72 -17.60 13.06 21.57
C ARG A 72 -16.08 13.11 21.69
N GLU A 73 -15.57 12.99 22.91
CA GLU A 73 -14.14 13.07 23.20
C GLU A 73 -13.39 11.87 22.59
N PHE A 74 -13.97 10.69 22.69
CA PHE A 74 -13.45 9.50 22.00
C PHE A 74 -13.37 9.72 20.49
N ALA A 75 -14.43 10.23 19.84
CA ALA A 75 -14.43 10.47 18.40
C ALA A 75 -13.40 11.54 17.98
N LEU A 76 -13.26 12.62 18.76
CA LEU A 76 -12.30 13.70 18.49
C LEU A 76 -10.85 13.21 18.50
N VAL A 77 -10.53 12.16 19.26
CA VAL A 77 -9.20 11.54 19.27
C VAL A 77 -9.11 10.42 18.24
N GLN A 78 -10.03 9.46 18.30
CA GLN A 78 -9.94 8.23 17.52
C GLN A 78 -10.08 8.47 16.02
N LEU A 79 -10.95 9.40 15.59
CA LEU A 79 -11.20 9.62 14.18
C LEU A 79 -9.95 10.21 13.48
N PRO A 80 -9.33 11.32 13.94
CA PRO A 80 -8.10 11.81 13.33
C PRO A 80 -6.95 10.79 13.32
N VAL A 81 -6.75 10.06 14.44
CA VAL A 81 -5.73 9.02 14.53
C VAL A 81 -5.96 7.92 13.49
N THR A 82 -7.21 7.47 13.34
CA THR A 82 -7.55 6.42 12.38
C THR A 82 -7.42 6.92 10.94
N LEU A 83 -7.85 8.15 10.64
CA LEU A 83 -7.69 8.75 9.32
C LEU A 83 -6.20 8.82 8.93
N LEU A 84 -5.35 9.37 9.80
CA LEU A 84 -3.91 9.44 9.56
C LEU A 84 -3.29 8.04 9.41
N SER A 85 -3.66 7.10 10.29
CA SER A 85 -3.12 5.73 10.26
C SER A 85 -3.46 5.01 8.96
N THR A 86 -4.68 5.17 8.46
CA THR A 86 -5.12 4.54 7.20
C THR A 86 -4.42 5.17 5.99
N SER A 87 -4.28 6.50 5.95
CA SER A 87 -3.50 7.20 4.92
C SER A 87 -2.05 6.76 4.90
N LEU A 88 -1.38 6.72 6.06
CA LEU A 88 0.02 6.28 6.19
C LEU A 88 0.18 4.79 5.84
N GLY A 89 -0.77 3.94 6.23
CA GLY A 89 -0.77 2.54 5.86
C GLY A 89 -0.81 2.36 4.35
N VAL A 90 -1.75 3.01 3.66
CA VAL A 90 -1.84 2.97 2.19
C VAL A 90 -0.58 3.54 1.55
N TRP A 91 -0.01 4.62 2.08
CA TRP A 91 1.26 5.19 1.61
C TRP A 91 2.39 4.16 1.63
N LEU A 92 2.59 3.48 2.76
CA LEU A 92 3.66 2.51 2.95
C LEU A 92 3.61 1.39 1.91
N PHE A 93 2.43 0.83 1.62
CA PHE A 93 2.30 -0.18 0.57
C PHE A 93 2.43 0.41 -0.84
N TYR A 94 1.87 1.60 -1.07
CA TYR A 94 1.88 2.23 -2.38
C TYR A 94 3.30 2.52 -2.86
N VAL A 95 4.11 3.23 -2.07
CA VAL A 95 5.45 3.66 -2.52
C VAL A 95 6.39 2.46 -2.71
N GLN A 96 6.12 1.36 -2.00
CA GLN A 96 6.88 0.12 -2.11
C GLN A 96 6.56 -0.71 -3.36
N HIS A 97 5.51 -0.34 -4.11
CA HIS A 97 5.15 -0.95 -5.40
C HIS A 97 5.00 0.08 -6.54
N GLN A 98 5.20 1.36 -6.24
CA GLN A 98 5.07 2.45 -7.19
C GLN A 98 6.38 3.23 -7.25
N PHE A 99 7.41 2.66 -7.86
CA PHE A 99 8.75 3.24 -7.89
C PHE A 99 9.46 2.89 -9.19
N GLU A 100 10.60 3.54 -9.46
CA GLU A 100 11.39 3.28 -10.66
C GLU A 100 12.88 3.14 -10.32
N PRO A 101 13.60 2.19 -10.96
CA PRO A 101 13.09 1.13 -11.85
C PRO A 101 12.27 0.08 -11.09
N THR A 102 11.30 -0.56 -11.74
CA THR A 102 10.49 -1.67 -11.15
C THR A 102 10.29 -2.82 -12.14
N TYR A 103 9.87 -3.97 -11.61
CA TYR A 103 9.54 -5.16 -12.39
C TYR A 103 8.03 -5.34 -12.54
N TRP A 104 7.58 -5.39 -13.79
CA TRP A 104 6.23 -5.76 -14.18
C TRP A 104 6.30 -6.55 -15.47
N GLU A 105 5.74 -7.76 -15.49
CA GLU A 105 5.77 -8.68 -16.63
C GLU A 105 4.44 -9.39 -16.80
N HIS A 106 4.17 -9.82 -18.03
CA HIS A 106 3.07 -10.73 -18.33
C HIS A 106 3.37 -12.16 -17.86
N ASP A 107 2.31 -12.93 -17.59
CA ASP A 107 2.36 -14.26 -16.98
C ASP A 107 3.41 -15.20 -17.59
N GLU A 108 3.59 -15.19 -18.92
CA GLU A 108 4.56 -16.06 -19.62
C GLU A 108 6.03 -15.79 -19.27
N ARG A 109 6.36 -14.54 -18.88
CA ARG A 109 7.72 -14.09 -18.54
C ARG A 109 7.86 -13.73 -17.07
N TRP A 110 6.81 -13.98 -16.30
CA TRP A 110 6.75 -13.64 -14.90
C TRP A 110 7.59 -14.61 -14.08
N ALA A 111 8.50 -14.08 -13.27
CA ALA A 111 9.34 -14.85 -12.35
C ALA A 111 9.09 -14.36 -10.93
N TYR A 112 8.81 -15.30 -10.01
CA TYR A 112 8.40 -14.98 -8.64
C TYR A 112 9.47 -14.21 -7.85
N ASP A 113 10.72 -14.68 -7.92
CA ASP A 113 11.87 -14.06 -7.28
C ASP A 113 12.14 -12.65 -7.84
N ALA A 114 12.07 -12.48 -9.17
CA ALA A 114 12.18 -11.16 -9.80
C ALA A 114 11.03 -10.23 -9.38
N ALA A 115 9.79 -10.72 -9.33
CA ALA A 115 8.65 -9.94 -8.87
C ALA A 115 8.78 -9.53 -7.39
N ALA A 116 9.29 -10.42 -6.54
CA ALA A 116 9.53 -10.13 -5.13
C ALA A 116 10.66 -9.12 -4.91
N LEU A 117 11.80 -9.31 -5.58
CA LEU A 117 13.03 -8.53 -5.35
C LEU A 117 13.09 -7.23 -6.17
N GLN A 118 12.53 -7.22 -7.38
CA GLN A 118 12.59 -6.07 -8.29
C GLN A 118 11.23 -5.38 -8.45
N GLY A 119 10.12 -6.08 -8.17
CA GLY A 119 8.76 -5.50 -8.18
C GLY A 119 8.36 -4.86 -6.85
N SER A 120 9.22 -4.97 -5.83
CA SER A 120 9.07 -4.33 -4.53
C SER A 120 10.35 -3.61 -4.14
N SER A 121 10.26 -2.39 -3.62
CA SER A 121 11.44 -1.63 -3.20
C SER A 121 11.84 -1.94 -1.76
N TYR A 122 13.12 -1.79 -1.43
CA TYR A 122 13.55 -1.57 -0.07
C TYR A 122 13.28 -0.12 0.35
N TYR A 123 12.30 0.10 1.22
CA TYR A 123 12.01 1.43 1.76
C TYR A 123 12.88 1.71 3.00
N HIS A 124 14.03 2.33 2.77
CA HIS A 124 15.03 2.67 3.77
C HIS A 124 14.56 3.86 4.62
N LEU A 125 13.83 3.55 5.68
CA LEU A 125 13.34 4.48 6.67
C LEU A 125 14.42 4.78 7.74
N PRO A 126 14.46 6.02 8.29
CA PRO A 126 15.21 6.31 9.50
C PRO A 126 14.86 5.34 10.64
N LYS A 127 15.81 5.03 11.52
CA LYS A 127 15.66 3.96 12.53
C LYS A 127 14.39 4.05 13.38
N LEU A 128 13.99 5.25 13.77
CA LEU A 128 12.74 5.46 14.52
C LEU A 128 11.50 5.04 13.70
N LEU A 129 11.43 5.42 12.43
CA LEU A 129 10.32 5.06 11.55
C LEU A 129 10.38 3.58 11.15
N GLN A 130 11.57 3.02 10.94
CA GLN A 130 11.76 1.60 10.71
C GLN A 130 11.23 0.78 11.89
N TRP A 131 11.53 1.21 13.12
CA TRP A 131 11.02 0.59 14.34
C TRP A 131 9.50 0.74 14.47
N ALA A 132 8.99 1.97 14.32
CA ALA A 132 7.56 2.26 14.46
C ALA A 132 6.69 1.50 13.44
N THR A 133 7.22 1.27 12.25
CA THR A 133 6.54 0.50 11.19
C THR A 133 6.80 -1.00 11.26
N GLY A 134 7.59 -1.47 12.24
CA GLY A 134 7.93 -2.88 12.40
C GLY A 134 8.60 -3.46 11.16
N ASN A 135 9.66 -2.82 10.67
CA ASN A 135 10.43 -3.26 9.50
C ASN A 135 9.63 -3.42 8.19
N ILE A 136 8.47 -2.78 8.06
CA ILE A 136 7.64 -2.89 6.84
C ILE A 136 8.41 -2.48 5.56
N GLY A 137 9.44 -1.63 5.72
CA GLY A 137 10.29 -1.16 4.64
C GLY A 137 11.09 -2.27 3.95
N LEU A 138 11.28 -3.42 4.59
CA LEU A 138 11.94 -4.60 4.04
C LEU A 138 10.95 -5.48 3.24
N HIS A 139 10.06 -4.83 2.47
CA HIS A 139 8.90 -5.48 1.86
C HIS A 139 9.28 -6.50 0.78
N HIS A 140 10.38 -6.28 0.06
CA HIS A 140 10.92 -7.23 -0.91
C HIS A 140 11.27 -8.58 -0.27
N ILE A 141 11.83 -8.58 0.95
CA ILE A 141 12.12 -9.82 1.70
C ILE A 141 10.82 -10.49 2.14
N HIS A 142 9.83 -9.70 2.57
CA HIS A 142 8.51 -10.23 2.93
C HIS A 142 7.82 -10.90 1.73
N HIS A 143 7.89 -10.30 0.54
CA HIS A 143 7.36 -10.92 -0.68
C HIS A 143 8.12 -12.17 -1.08
N LEU A 144 9.45 -12.17 -0.94
CA LEU A 144 10.29 -13.33 -1.26
C LEU A 144 10.02 -14.51 -0.32
N HIS A 145 9.81 -14.24 0.97
CA HIS A 145 9.51 -15.28 1.94
C HIS A 145 8.59 -14.77 3.07
N PRO A 146 7.25 -14.81 2.88
CA PRO A 146 6.28 -14.20 3.80
C PRO A 146 6.20 -14.87 5.18
N ARG A 147 6.82 -16.04 5.36
CA ARG A 147 6.91 -16.71 6.66
C ARG A 147 8.00 -16.12 7.57
N ILE A 148 8.89 -15.27 7.05
CA ILE A 148 9.86 -14.56 7.91
C ILE A 148 9.09 -13.47 8.64
N PRO A 149 9.00 -13.51 9.98
CA PRO A 149 8.30 -12.48 10.72
C PRO A 149 9.07 -11.16 10.64
N ASN A 150 8.36 -10.04 10.71
CA ASN A 150 8.90 -8.69 10.57
C ASN A 150 10.15 -8.40 11.43
N TYR A 151 10.16 -8.89 12.68
CA TYR A 151 11.28 -8.69 13.60
C TYR A 151 12.57 -9.46 13.20
N ARG A 152 12.50 -10.39 12.25
CA ARG A 152 13.66 -11.11 11.67
C ARG A 152 14.07 -10.61 10.29
N LEU A 153 13.28 -9.74 9.65
CA LEU A 153 13.61 -9.25 8.30
C LEU A 153 14.94 -8.51 8.26
N GLN A 154 15.26 -7.71 9.28
CA GLN A 154 16.53 -7.00 9.35
C GLN A 154 17.71 -8.00 9.44
N ARG A 155 17.57 -9.05 10.25
CA ARG A 155 18.58 -10.11 10.33
C ARG A 155 18.78 -10.81 8.97
N ALA A 156 17.69 -11.11 8.26
CA ALA A 156 17.78 -11.69 6.92
C ALA A 156 18.50 -10.75 5.94
N LEU A 157 18.19 -9.45 5.94
CA LEU A 157 18.93 -8.47 5.14
C LEU A 157 20.42 -8.43 5.54
N ASP A 158 20.71 -8.58 6.83
CA ASP A 158 22.07 -8.48 7.34
C ASP A 158 22.94 -9.67 6.95
N GLU A 159 22.39 -10.88 7.04
CA GLU A 159 23.05 -12.16 6.74
C GLU A 159 23.20 -12.44 5.23
N HIS A 160 22.40 -11.77 4.37
CA HIS A 160 22.36 -12.02 2.92
C HIS A 160 22.62 -10.73 2.12
N ALA A 161 23.82 -10.59 1.57
CA ALA A 161 24.23 -9.40 0.82
C ALA A 161 23.40 -9.20 -0.46
N GLU A 162 22.96 -10.28 -1.10
CA GLU A 162 22.10 -10.30 -2.27
C GLU A 162 20.76 -9.58 -2.05
N LEU A 163 20.21 -9.62 -0.83
CA LEU A 163 18.94 -8.95 -0.51
C LEU A 163 19.05 -7.43 -0.45
N ARG A 164 20.27 -6.87 -0.50
CA ARG A 164 20.52 -5.43 -0.62
C ARG A 164 20.58 -4.96 -2.07
N GLN A 165 20.66 -5.87 -3.03
CA GLN A 165 20.78 -5.56 -4.46
C GLN A 165 19.39 -5.35 -5.09
N VAL A 166 18.60 -4.46 -4.49
CA VAL A 166 17.23 -4.16 -4.92
C VAL A 166 17.01 -2.64 -5.02
N PRO A 167 16.02 -2.18 -5.79
CA PRO A 167 15.65 -0.78 -5.82
C PRO A 167 15.36 -0.27 -4.40
N THR A 168 16.07 0.77 -3.98
CA THR A 168 15.97 1.33 -2.63
C THR A 168 15.38 2.73 -2.70
N LEU A 169 14.46 3.03 -1.78
CA LEU A 169 13.83 4.33 -1.65
C LEU A 169 14.06 4.87 -0.24
N THR A 170 14.42 6.14 -0.14
CA THR A 170 14.34 6.90 1.10
C THR A 170 12.97 7.54 1.26
N LEU A 171 12.66 8.00 2.48
CA LEU A 171 11.43 8.75 2.77
C LEU A 171 11.19 9.90 1.78
N TRP A 172 12.23 10.67 1.45
CA TRP A 172 12.10 11.81 0.55
C TRP A 172 11.89 11.42 -0.91
N GLU A 173 12.53 10.34 -1.37
CA GLU A 173 12.34 9.81 -2.72
C GLU A 173 10.93 9.27 -2.93
N SER A 174 10.33 8.69 -1.88
CA SER A 174 8.95 8.17 -1.92
C SER A 174 7.91 9.23 -2.30
N PHE A 175 8.15 10.52 -2.05
CA PHE A 175 7.24 11.58 -2.50
C PHE A 175 7.26 11.80 -4.02
N ARG A 176 8.37 11.48 -4.69
CA ARG A 176 8.49 11.57 -6.15
C ARG A 176 7.72 10.44 -6.83
N CYS A 177 7.69 9.27 -6.20
CA CYS A 177 6.98 8.07 -6.65
C CYS A 177 5.50 8.28 -6.93
N VAL A 178 4.84 9.18 -6.19
CA VAL A 178 3.42 9.52 -6.35
C VAL A 178 3.08 10.01 -7.76
N ARG A 179 4.05 10.60 -8.47
CA ARG A 179 3.86 11.10 -9.84
C ARG A 179 3.89 9.97 -10.87
N LEU A 180 4.39 8.80 -10.52
CA LEU A 180 4.46 7.63 -11.39
C LEU A 180 3.05 7.02 -11.48
N THR A 181 2.34 7.27 -12.57
CA THR A 181 0.90 6.95 -12.66
C THR A 181 0.53 6.02 -13.80
N LEU A 182 1.41 5.83 -14.78
CA LEU A 182 1.17 5.02 -15.97
C LEU A 182 2.34 4.08 -16.18
N TRP A 183 2.08 2.90 -16.72
CA TRP A 183 3.12 2.00 -17.23
C TRP A 183 3.30 2.23 -18.73
N ASP A 184 4.55 2.40 -19.16
CA ASP A 184 4.96 2.43 -20.56
C ASP A 184 5.54 1.05 -20.94
N GLU A 185 4.77 0.26 -21.70
CA GLU A 185 5.16 -1.09 -22.13
C GLU A 185 6.42 -1.11 -22.99
N ARG A 186 6.68 -0.07 -23.78
CA ARG A 186 7.85 -0.03 -24.67
C ARG A 186 9.11 0.24 -23.89
N ALA A 187 9.04 1.21 -22.97
CA ALA A 187 10.16 1.59 -22.13
C ALA A 187 10.28 0.74 -20.85
N ARG A 188 9.30 -0.15 -20.58
CA ARG A 188 9.18 -1.00 -19.39
C ARG A 188 9.40 -0.23 -18.09
N LYS A 189 8.69 0.88 -17.95
CA LYS A 189 8.82 1.78 -16.79
C LYS A 189 7.53 2.52 -16.50
N LEU A 190 7.38 2.92 -15.26
CA LEU A 190 6.38 3.87 -14.82
C LEU A 190 6.75 5.29 -15.25
N VAL A 191 5.74 6.01 -15.70
CA VAL A 191 5.84 7.37 -16.20
C VAL A 191 4.71 8.24 -15.63
N PRO A 192 4.94 9.56 -15.48
CA PRO A 192 3.88 10.48 -15.11
C PRO A 192 2.91 10.73 -16.27
N PHE A 193 1.70 11.22 -15.97
CA PHE A 193 0.75 11.68 -16.99
C PHE A 193 1.33 12.69 -17.99
N ALA A 194 2.34 13.47 -17.58
CA ALA A 194 3.03 14.43 -18.44
C ALA A 194 3.81 13.76 -19.59
N ALA A 195 4.26 12.51 -19.43
CA ALA A 195 4.94 11.77 -20.49
C ALA A 195 4.02 11.50 -21.70
N VAL A 196 2.71 11.39 -21.47
CA VAL A 196 1.72 11.18 -22.53
C VAL A 196 1.68 12.33 -23.52
N ARG A 197 1.78 13.59 -23.04
CA ARG A 197 1.76 14.78 -23.90
C ARG A 197 2.96 14.85 -24.85
N LYS A 198 4.09 14.25 -24.47
CA LYS A 198 5.30 14.17 -25.33
C LYS A 198 5.20 13.07 -26.38
N ALA A 199 4.36 12.06 -26.15
CA ALA A 199 4.14 10.97 -27.10
C ALA A 199 3.01 11.27 -28.10
N GLU A 200 2.08 12.17 -27.74
CA GLU A 200 1.00 12.66 -28.62
C GLU A 200 1.42 13.88 -29.47
N ALA A 201 2.60 14.48 -29.24
CA ALA A 201 3.16 15.62 -29.97
C ALA A 201 4.29 15.18 -30.91
#